data_AF-A0A0L1KXZ1-F1
#
_entry.id   AF-A0A0L1KXZ1-F1
#
_cell.length_a   1.000
_cell.length_b   1.000
_cell.length_c   1.000
_cell.angle_alpha   90.00
_cell.angle_beta   90.00
_cell.angle_gamma   90.00
#
_symmetry.space_group_name_H-M   'P 1'
#
loop_
_entity.id
_entity.type
_entity.pdbx_description
1 polymer ?
#
loop_
_entity_poly.entity_id
_entity_poly.type
_entity_poly.pdbx_seq_one_letter_code
_entity_poly.pdbx_strand_id
1 'polypeptide(L)'
;MLLASFLSAEPIPLARPDKDSMPQQILMEILVGDFDDKKCFREKEGEFQDITLWDVVMFNKQGEVDSIDWAAELQFDEDYNADGPVGTGGSIDLQWIPSSVTSFTASRLHLTGTIDTTSLPRELTFFFFGVNRMNGTFHTMG
;
A
#
# COMPACT_ATOMS: atom_id res chain seq x y z
N MET A 1 7.91 -41.63 36.52
CA MET A 1 6.73 -40.81 36.19
C MET A 1 6.99 -39.41 36.76
N LEU A 2 7.57 -38.54 35.95
CA LEU A 2 7.87 -37.15 36.29
C LEU A 2 7.14 -36.31 35.23
N LEU A 3 6.04 -35.68 35.64
CA LEU A 3 5.36 -34.68 34.83
C LEU A 3 6.29 -33.46 34.74
N ALA A 4 6.81 -33.19 33.54
CA ALA A 4 7.37 -31.89 33.23
C ALA A 4 6.20 -30.93 32.98
N SER A 5 6.05 -29.99 33.90
CA SER A 5 5.08 -28.91 33.85
C SER A 5 5.34 -28.05 32.62
N PHE A 6 4.39 -28.02 31.69
CA PHE A 6 4.38 -27.02 30.61
C PHE A 6 4.15 -25.66 31.27
N LEU A 7 5.18 -24.82 31.27
CA LEU A 7 5.01 -23.39 31.48
C LEU A 7 4.07 -22.89 30.38
N SER A 8 2.87 -22.51 30.78
CA SER A 8 1.93 -21.75 29.97
C SER A 8 2.64 -20.48 29.53
N ALA A 9 3.21 -20.48 28.33
CA ALA A 9 3.59 -19.25 27.67
C ALA A 9 2.28 -18.52 27.37
N GLU A 10 1.94 -17.54 28.21
CA GLU A 10 0.97 -16.54 27.80
C GLU A 10 1.42 -16.00 26.44
N PRO A 11 0.55 -15.94 25.42
CA PRO A 11 0.92 -15.35 24.17
C PRO A 11 1.26 -13.90 24.48
N ILE A 12 2.55 -13.56 24.40
CA ILE A 12 3.02 -12.18 24.32
C ILE A 12 2.11 -11.54 23.26
N PRO A 13 1.39 -10.45 23.57
CA PRO A 13 0.77 -9.69 22.51
C PRO A 13 1.95 -9.29 21.65
N LEU A 14 2.08 -9.93 20.48
CA LEU A 14 2.93 -9.43 19.40
C LEU A 14 2.40 -8.02 19.19
N ALA A 15 3.02 -7.06 19.86
CA ALA A 15 2.71 -5.66 19.72
C ALA A 15 2.80 -5.45 18.23
N ARG A 16 1.67 -5.11 17.58
CA ARG A 16 1.72 -4.64 16.20
C ARG A 16 2.80 -3.56 16.23
N PRO A 17 3.95 -3.75 15.55
CA PRO A 17 4.97 -2.73 15.58
C PRO A 17 4.28 -1.44 15.16
N ASP A 18 4.53 -0.37 15.90
CA ASP A 18 4.00 0.94 15.54
C ASP A 18 4.36 1.20 14.07
N LYS A 19 3.36 1.45 13.20
CA LYS A 19 3.61 1.49 11.75
C LYS A 19 4.68 2.52 11.41
N ASP A 20 4.72 3.60 12.17
CA ASP A 20 5.66 4.71 11.99
C ASP A 20 7.10 4.33 12.38
N SER A 21 7.30 3.21 13.08
CA SER A 21 8.62 2.64 13.37
C SER A 21 9.12 1.65 12.31
N MET A 22 8.26 1.26 11.36
CA MET A 22 8.64 0.32 10.31
C MET A 22 9.44 1.02 9.20
N PRO A 23 10.42 0.35 8.59
CA PRO A 23 11.05 0.85 7.37
C PRO A 23 10.00 1.04 6.27
N GLN A 24 10.10 2.13 5.50
CA GLN A 24 9.15 2.41 4.42
C GLN A 24 9.16 1.34 3.33
N GLN A 25 10.29 0.66 3.13
CA GLN A 25 10.36 -0.56 2.32
C GLN A 25 9.27 -1.56 2.73
N ILE A 26 9.22 -1.92 4.01
CA ILE A 26 8.27 -2.91 4.54
C ILE A 26 6.82 -2.41 4.45
N LEU A 27 6.58 -1.13 4.74
CA LEU A 27 5.25 -0.54 4.60
C LEU A 27 4.72 -0.65 3.17
N MET A 28 5.56 -0.33 2.19
CA MET A 28 5.22 -0.37 0.77
C MET A 28 5.02 -1.81 0.28
N GLU A 29 5.85 -2.76 0.72
CA GLU A 29 5.69 -4.19 0.40
C GLU A 29 4.39 -4.77 0.95
N ILE A 30 4.00 -4.39 2.17
CA ILE A 30 2.70 -4.78 2.74
C ILE A 30 1.55 -4.13 1.95
N LEU A 31 1.67 -2.84 1.63
CA LEU A 31 0.64 -2.08 0.90
C LEU A 31 0.28 -2.71 -0.45
N VAL A 32 1.26 -3.23 -1.19
CA VAL A 32 1.06 -3.90 -2.49
C VAL A 32 0.98 -5.43 -2.38
N GLY A 33 1.12 -5.98 -1.16
CA GLY A 33 1.29 -7.41 -0.92
C GLY A 33 0.14 -8.27 -1.45
N ASP A 34 -1.08 -7.74 -1.41
CA ASP A 34 -2.31 -8.43 -1.81
C ASP A 34 -2.75 -8.11 -3.25
N PHE A 35 -1.92 -7.44 -4.05
CA PHE A 35 -2.23 -7.19 -5.47
C PHE A 35 -2.14 -8.49 -6.27
N ASP A 36 -3.00 -8.72 -7.25
CA ASP A 36 -2.93 -9.95 -8.05
C ASP A 36 -1.67 -9.96 -8.95
N ASP A 37 -1.38 -8.84 -9.62
CA ASP A 37 -0.15 -8.66 -10.39
C ASP A 37 0.81 -7.70 -9.67
N LYS A 38 1.94 -8.24 -9.20
CA LYS A 38 3.01 -7.55 -8.49
C LYS A 38 4.31 -7.45 -9.29
N LYS A 39 4.31 -7.78 -10.59
CA LYS A 39 5.54 -7.92 -11.38
C LYS A 39 6.37 -6.63 -11.44
N CYS A 40 5.73 -5.47 -11.48
CA CYS A 40 6.42 -4.18 -11.51
C CYS A 40 7.16 -3.86 -10.19
N PHE A 41 6.77 -4.48 -9.07
CA PHE A 41 7.39 -4.26 -7.75
C PHE A 41 8.48 -5.27 -7.42
N ARG A 42 8.62 -6.32 -8.24
CA ARG A 42 9.46 -7.49 -7.94
C ARG A 42 10.57 -7.67 -8.95
N GLU A 43 11.64 -8.30 -8.50
CA GLU A 43 12.61 -8.85 -9.43
C GLU A 43 11.96 -9.96 -10.26
N LYS A 44 12.48 -10.21 -11.46
CA LYS A 44 11.88 -11.09 -12.47
C LYS A 44 11.51 -12.49 -11.94
N GLU A 45 12.24 -13.01 -10.95
CA GLU A 45 11.96 -14.27 -10.26
C GLU A 45 12.17 -14.17 -8.73
N GLY A 46 12.00 -12.98 -8.14
CA GLY A 46 12.52 -12.69 -6.80
C GLY A 46 11.58 -11.97 -5.83
N GLU A 47 12.22 -11.47 -4.77
CA GLU A 47 11.61 -10.64 -3.73
C GLU A 47 11.21 -9.27 -4.30
N PHE A 48 10.59 -8.44 -3.44
CA PHE A 48 10.36 -7.04 -3.78
C PHE A 48 11.70 -6.34 -4.03
N GLN A 49 11.71 -5.51 -5.08
CA GLN A 49 12.83 -4.61 -5.36
C GLN A 49 12.90 -3.54 -4.27
N ASP A 50 14.08 -2.95 -4.10
CA ASP A 50 14.20 -1.71 -3.33
C ASP A 50 13.21 -0.66 -3.87
N ILE A 51 12.46 -0.03 -2.98
CA ILE A 51 11.40 0.94 -3.35
C ILE A 51 11.94 2.13 -4.16
N THR A 52 13.25 2.40 -4.11
CA THR A 52 13.89 3.43 -4.94
C THR A 52 13.91 3.09 -6.44
N LEU A 53 13.67 1.82 -6.79
CA LEU A 53 13.56 1.34 -8.17
C LEU A 53 12.12 1.31 -8.69
N TRP A 54 11.14 1.69 -7.85
CA TRP A 54 9.74 1.74 -8.27
C TRP A 54 9.52 3.08 -8.97
N ASP A 55 9.50 3.10 -10.31
CA ASP A 55 9.44 4.32 -11.14
C ASP A 55 8.27 5.27 -10.80
N VAL A 56 7.24 4.75 -10.13
CA VAL A 56 6.01 5.44 -9.70
C VAL A 56 6.04 5.95 -8.25
N VAL A 57 7.20 5.88 -7.60
CA VAL A 57 7.41 6.31 -6.21
C VAL A 57 8.45 7.42 -6.18
N MET A 58 8.07 8.57 -5.62
CA MET A 58 8.94 9.74 -5.47
C MET A 58 9.29 9.96 -4.01
N PHE A 59 10.51 10.44 -3.77
CA PHE A 59 11.05 10.66 -2.43
C PHE A 59 11.27 12.16 -2.14
N ASN A 60 11.04 12.58 -0.91
CA ASN A 60 11.36 13.93 -0.45
C ASN A 60 12.88 14.13 -0.25
N LYS A 61 13.28 15.33 0.19
CA LYS A 61 14.70 15.67 0.45
C LYS A 61 15.33 14.88 1.59
N GLN A 62 14.51 14.24 2.43
CA GLN A 62 14.92 13.40 3.56
C GLN A 62 15.08 11.93 3.12
N GLY A 63 14.75 11.59 1.87
CA GLY A 63 14.82 10.22 1.35
C GLY A 63 13.62 9.36 1.77
N GLU A 64 12.51 9.99 2.16
CA GLU A 64 11.25 9.31 2.51
C GLU A 64 10.27 9.38 1.35
N VAL A 65 9.42 8.37 1.19
CA VAL A 65 8.36 8.31 0.19
C VAL A 65 7.40 9.48 0.40
N ASP A 66 7.27 10.30 -0.61
CA ASP A 66 6.45 11.52 -0.60
C ASP A 66 5.23 11.39 -1.52
N SER A 67 5.42 10.82 -2.71
CA SER A 67 4.36 10.76 -3.70
C SER A 67 4.33 9.39 -4.37
N ILE A 68 3.12 8.84 -4.53
CA ILE A 68 2.87 7.54 -5.14
C ILE A 68 1.86 7.74 -6.28
N ASP A 69 2.25 7.39 -7.51
CA ASP A 69 1.43 7.59 -8.71
C ASP A 69 1.20 6.28 -9.48
N TRP A 70 0.17 5.53 -9.10
CA TRP A 70 -0.18 4.26 -9.73
C TRP A 70 -1.33 4.38 -10.74
N ALA A 71 -1.80 5.59 -11.03
CA ALA A 71 -2.85 5.77 -12.01
C ALA A 71 -2.35 5.47 -13.42
N ALA A 72 -3.12 4.70 -14.20
CA ALA A 72 -2.98 4.73 -15.65
C ALA A 72 -3.27 6.16 -16.12
N GLU A 73 -2.36 6.76 -16.89
CA GLU A 73 -2.46 8.16 -17.31
C GLU A 73 -3.88 8.48 -17.81
N LEU A 74 -4.42 9.62 -17.37
CA LEU A 74 -5.75 10.11 -17.74
C LEU A 74 -5.82 10.55 -19.22
N GLN A 75 -4.97 10.01 -20.10
CA GLN A 75 -4.99 10.37 -21.51
C GLN A 75 -6.36 10.03 -22.08
N PHE A 76 -6.99 11.04 -22.66
CA PHE A 76 -8.24 10.98 -23.42
C PHE A 76 -8.05 10.23 -24.75
N ASP A 77 -7.06 9.34 -24.84
CA ASP A 77 -6.85 8.51 -26.02
C ASP A 77 -7.75 7.27 -25.91
N GLU A 78 -8.41 6.95 -27.02
CA GLU A 78 -9.51 5.97 -27.08
C GLU A 78 -9.05 4.52 -26.85
N ASP A 79 -7.76 4.29 -26.61
CA ASP A 79 -7.23 2.97 -26.33
C ASP A 79 -7.38 2.63 -24.84
N TYR A 80 -8.58 2.18 -24.50
CA TYR A 80 -9.00 1.73 -23.16
C TYR A 80 -8.16 0.57 -22.57
N ASN A 81 -7.10 0.13 -23.28
CA ASN A 81 -6.31 -1.07 -23.01
C ASN A 81 -4.81 -0.80 -22.76
N ALA A 82 -4.38 0.45 -22.59
CA ALA A 82 -3.03 0.68 -22.11
C ALA A 82 -2.94 0.22 -20.64
N ASP A 83 -2.28 -0.92 -20.41
CA ASP A 83 -1.91 -1.35 -19.06
C ASP A 83 -1.16 -0.19 -18.40
N GLY A 84 -1.68 0.28 -17.26
CA GLY A 84 -1.03 1.33 -16.47
C GLY A 84 0.32 0.87 -15.93
N PRO A 85 1.07 1.75 -15.23
CA PRO A 85 2.40 1.39 -14.71
C PRO A 85 2.35 0.31 -13.62
N VAL A 86 1.16 -0.01 -13.11
CA VAL A 86 0.93 -0.96 -12.03
C VAL A 86 -0.10 -2.02 -12.44
N GLY A 87 0.16 -3.26 -12.03
CA GLY A 87 -0.72 -4.39 -12.25
C GLY A 87 -2.11 -4.21 -11.60
N THR A 88 -3.13 -4.86 -12.16
CA THR A 88 -4.52 -4.74 -11.69
C THR A 88 -4.96 -5.96 -10.87
N GLY A 89 -6.00 -5.79 -10.05
CA GLY A 89 -6.60 -6.86 -9.24
C GLY A 89 -6.06 -6.94 -7.81
N GLY A 90 -6.67 -7.78 -6.99
CA GLY A 90 -6.35 -7.95 -5.58
C GLY A 90 -7.05 -6.98 -4.63
N SER A 91 -6.46 -6.79 -3.45
CA SER A 91 -6.95 -5.85 -2.42
C SER A 91 -5.87 -4.89 -1.95
N ILE A 92 -6.30 -3.75 -1.41
CA ILE A 92 -5.41 -2.77 -0.79
C ILE A 92 -5.92 -2.38 0.60
N ASP A 93 -4.99 -2.21 1.52
CA ASP A 93 -5.23 -1.66 2.84
C ASP A 93 -4.44 -0.36 3.02
N LEU A 94 -5.15 0.75 2.90
CA LEU A 94 -4.57 2.10 2.85
C LEU A 94 -3.92 2.53 4.19
N GLN A 95 -4.12 1.78 5.28
CA GLN A 95 -3.47 2.10 6.56
C GLN A 95 -1.94 2.00 6.48
N TRP A 96 -1.43 1.23 5.51
CA TRP A 96 0.00 0.98 5.27
C TRP A 96 0.67 2.02 4.39
N ILE A 97 -0.05 3.05 3.92
CA ILE A 97 0.60 4.19 3.27
C ILE A 97 1.57 4.85 4.27
N PRO A 98 2.85 5.08 3.88
CA PRO A 98 3.82 5.75 4.74
C PRO A 98 3.32 7.13 5.20
N SER A 99 3.61 7.50 6.43
CA SER A 99 3.11 8.75 7.04
C SER A 99 3.64 10.02 6.40
N SER A 100 4.76 9.96 5.66
CA SER A 100 5.34 11.05 4.90
C SER A 100 4.65 11.32 3.55
N VAL A 101 3.72 10.47 3.10
CA VAL A 101 3.08 10.60 1.79
C VAL A 101 2.14 11.80 1.76
N THR A 102 2.37 12.69 0.79
CA THR A 102 1.58 13.90 0.55
C THR A 102 0.65 13.78 -0.66
N SER A 103 0.97 12.89 -1.61
CA SER A 103 0.16 12.63 -2.81
C SER A 103 0.05 11.13 -3.08
N PHE A 104 -1.18 10.63 -3.25
CA PHE A 104 -1.43 9.24 -3.56
C PHE A 104 -2.48 9.10 -4.67
N THR A 105 -2.09 8.47 -5.77
CA THR A 105 -2.98 8.13 -6.88
C THR A 105 -2.94 6.63 -7.14
N ALA A 106 -4.12 6.06 -7.35
CA ALA A 106 -4.27 4.68 -7.78
C ALA A 106 -5.67 4.52 -8.37
N SER A 107 -5.75 4.56 -9.69
CA SER A 107 -7.03 4.51 -10.40
C SER A 107 -7.01 3.47 -11.50
N ARG A 108 -8.18 2.89 -11.78
CA ARG A 108 -8.36 1.85 -12.81
C ARG A 108 -7.57 0.55 -12.55
N LEU A 109 -7.26 0.25 -11.29
CA LEU A 109 -6.51 -0.96 -10.92
C LEU A 109 -7.41 -2.14 -10.51
N HIS A 110 -8.73 -2.01 -10.60
CA HIS A 110 -9.69 -3.03 -10.15
C HIS A 110 -9.50 -3.49 -8.69
N LEU A 111 -8.85 -2.68 -7.85
CA LEU A 111 -8.56 -3.01 -6.46
C LEU A 111 -9.85 -3.10 -5.64
N THR A 112 -9.87 -4.05 -4.71
CA THR A 112 -10.93 -4.21 -3.71
C THR A 112 -10.45 -3.77 -2.33
N GLY A 113 -11.39 -3.54 -1.41
CA GLY A 113 -11.10 -3.10 -0.05
C GLY A 113 -12.08 -2.05 0.43
N THR A 114 -11.74 -1.43 1.57
CA THR A 114 -12.49 -0.35 2.20
C THR A 114 -11.60 0.86 2.40
N ILE A 115 -12.18 2.06 2.41
CA ILE A 115 -11.43 3.30 2.68
C ILE A 115 -11.73 3.76 4.11
N ASP A 116 -10.75 3.61 5.01
CA ASP A 116 -10.75 4.24 6.33
C ASP A 116 -9.96 5.55 6.28
N THR A 117 -10.67 6.67 6.18
CA THR A 117 -10.05 8.01 6.10
C THR A 117 -9.28 8.40 7.36
N THR A 118 -9.55 7.75 8.50
CA THR A 118 -8.85 8.04 9.76
C THR A 118 -7.44 7.42 9.80
N SER A 119 -7.18 6.44 8.93
CA SER A 119 -5.89 5.76 8.81
C SER A 119 -4.94 6.38 7.78
N LEU A 120 -5.46 7.29 6.94
CA LEU A 120 -4.68 7.96 5.91
C LEU A 120 -3.60 8.88 6.54
N PRO A 121 -2.45 9.08 5.86
CA PRO A 121 -1.42 9.98 6.33
C PRO A 121 -1.98 11.38 6.59
N ARG A 122 -1.55 12.01 7.69
CA ARG A 122 -1.96 13.39 8.03
C ARG A 122 -1.46 14.42 7.03
N GLU A 123 -0.32 14.15 6.40
CA GLU A 123 0.30 15.03 5.40
C GLU A 123 -0.32 14.87 4.00
N LEU A 124 -1.27 13.94 3.82
CA LEU A 124 -1.91 13.67 2.53
C LEU A 124 -2.76 14.86 2.10
N THR A 125 -2.33 15.54 1.03
CA THR A 125 -3.01 16.70 0.45
C THR A 125 -3.71 16.38 -0.86
N PHE A 126 -3.27 15.33 -1.57
CA PHE A 126 -3.88 14.86 -2.81
C PHE A 126 -4.15 13.36 -2.72
N PHE A 127 -5.41 12.97 -2.94
CA PHE A 127 -5.83 11.57 -2.93
C PHE A 127 -6.78 11.30 -4.10
N PHE A 128 -6.33 10.48 -5.06
CA PHE A 128 -7.14 10.08 -6.20
C PHE A 128 -7.20 8.57 -6.34
N PHE A 129 -8.31 7.97 -5.90
CA PHE A 129 -8.48 6.51 -5.82
C PHE A 129 -9.65 5.99 -6.68
N GLY A 130 -10.01 6.75 -7.73
CA GLY A 130 -11.20 6.49 -8.54
C GLY A 130 -11.14 5.22 -9.39
N VAL A 131 -12.29 4.76 -9.87
CA VAL A 131 -12.40 3.65 -10.83
C VAL A 131 -11.76 2.33 -10.33
N ASN A 132 -11.94 2.05 -9.04
CA ASN A 132 -11.62 0.76 -8.40
C ASN A 132 -12.92 0.03 -7.98
N ARG A 133 -12.80 -1.16 -7.40
CA ARG A 133 -13.91 -2.00 -6.93
C ARG A 133 -14.09 -1.94 -5.41
N MET A 134 -13.92 -0.76 -4.84
CA MET A 134 -14.03 -0.52 -3.40
C MET A 134 -15.46 -0.76 -2.91
N ASN A 135 -15.58 -1.25 -1.69
CA ASN A 135 -16.86 -1.45 -1.01
C ASN A 135 -16.81 -0.86 0.41
N GLY A 136 -17.91 -0.99 1.15
CA GLY A 136 -18.01 -0.48 2.52
C GLY A 136 -18.45 0.98 2.61
N THR A 137 -18.22 1.58 3.77
CA THR A 137 -18.65 2.94 4.10
C THR A 137 -17.49 3.92 4.00
N PHE A 138 -17.77 5.11 3.48
CA PHE A 138 -16.82 6.21 3.48
C PHE A 138 -17.08 7.08 4.71
N HIS A 139 -16.26 6.93 5.74
CA HIS A 139 -16.37 7.74 6.95
C HIS A 139 -15.68 9.08 6.71
N THR A 140 -16.40 10.19 6.88
CA THR A 140 -15.80 11.54 6.93
C THR A 140 -15.92 12.05 8.36
N MET A 141 -14.80 12.38 9.01
CA MET A 141 -14.83 13.18 10.23
C MET A 141 -15.07 14.64 9.81
N GLY A 142 -16.29 15.13 10.05
CA GLY A 142 -16.65 16.54 9.87
C GLY A 142 -16.46 17.34 11.14
#